data_AF-A0A7W1NX70-F1
#
_entry.id   AF-A0A7W1NX70-F1
#
_cell.length_a   1.000
_cell.length_b   1.000
_cell.length_c   1.000
_cell.angle_alpha   90.00
_cell.angle_beta   90.00
_cell.angle_gamma   90.00
#
_symmetry.space_group_name_H-M   'P 1'
#
loop_
_entity.id
_entity.type
_entity.pdbx_description
1 polymer ?
#
loop_
_entity_poly.entity_id
_entity_poly.type
_entity_poly.pdbx_seq_one_letter_code
_entity_poly.pdbx_strand_id
1 'polypeptide(L)'
;MKRYCFVVFIIILFTSGMTVSTASDASLKIEWKQISSDLTGNFTWSPDSQYIAFTDIEIHNLYILNVQTQIIERQFVLPAHSDNDYPNDNLPNALSWSPDGLYIAITINGIAYVLDAQSGQEVQNFSEKNESNPHDQTIVDVRWGQDLSSLASFSYLGLIHIFDSVTGKTLKSISVFSPSSYKFYPYKFDWSPDNTLFAAPFSTIEQDTVTPDEYRIDITTTIGIWDKDGNRVDNNACQVVGDFREILGLKWSTDSKKLAIGTSEGLAVCSLTKNFAIQKQSISDNTAHSPVWSVDAHWLITSYGTDPLNCQVNIYDASKNYKLSQTIQDVICKVDSLAWSPNGKQIAVINDGHLWIGTITIP
;
A
#
# COMPACT_ATOMS: atom_id res chain seq x y z
N MET A 1 -68.90 -52.87 36.01
CA MET A 1 -67.93 -53.64 35.20
C MET A 1 -67.63 -52.87 33.91
N LYS A 2 -66.42 -52.34 33.80
CA LYS A 2 -65.61 -52.19 32.57
C LYS A 2 -64.26 -51.60 33.01
N ARG A 3 -63.23 -52.44 33.02
CA ARG A 3 -61.83 -52.04 33.31
C ARG A 3 -61.25 -51.46 32.03
N TYR A 4 -60.65 -50.28 32.11
CA TYR A 4 -59.84 -49.75 31.02
C TYR A 4 -58.36 -49.77 31.47
N CYS A 5 -57.55 -50.57 30.78
CA CYS A 5 -56.09 -50.56 30.88
C CYS A 5 -55.56 -49.28 30.23
N PHE A 6 -54.76 -48.51 30.96
CA PHE A 6 -53.89 -47.49 30.37
C PHE A 6 -52.59 -48.16 29.91
N VAL A 7 -52.36 -48.21 28.60
CA VAL A 7 -51.06 -48.52 28.01
C VAL A 7 -50.39 -47.20 27.69
N VAL A 8 -49.29 -46.89 28.38
CA VAL A 8 -48.47 -45.70 28.10
C VAL A 8 -47.55 -46.05 26.92
N PHE A 9 -47.77 -45.41 25.77
CA PHE A 9 -46.80 -45.43 24.66
C PHE A 9 -45.75 -44.35 24.90
N ILE A 10 -44.51 -44.76 25.17
CA ILE A 10 -43.35 -43.86 25.10
C ILE A 10 -42.98 -43.74 23.62
N ILE A 11 -43.30 -42.60 23.01
CA ILE A 11 -42.84 -42.26 21.67
C ILE A 11 -41.43 -41.69 21.81
N ILE A 12 -40.42 -42.49 21.47
CA ILE A 12 -39.04 -42.00 21.29
C ILE A 12 -38.96 -41.43 19.88
N LEU A 13 -39.02 -40.11 19.76
CA LEU A 13 -38.75 -39.40 18.51
C LEU A 13 -37.22 -39.40 18.27
N PHE A 14 -36.76 -40.28 17.38
CA PHE A 14 -35.51 -40.08 16.66
C PHE A 14 -35.85 -39.36 15.35
N THR A 15 -35.57 -38.07 15.28
CA THR A 15 -35.49 -37.35 14.02
C THR A 15 -34.09 -36.80 13.87
N SER A 16 -33.37 -37.43 12.94
CA SER A 16 -32.07 -37.06 12.38
C SER A 16 -31.77 -35.56 12.45
N GLY A 17 -30.76 -35.19 13.24
CA GLY A 17 -30.02 -33.97 12.95
C GLY A 17 -29.33 -34.15 11.61
N MET A 18 -29.96 -33.69 10.53
CA MET A 18 -29.20 -33.30 9.35
C MET A 18 -28.30 -32.17 9.82
N THR A 19 -27.05 -32.48 10.14
CA THR A 19 -25.99 -31.50 10.02
C THR A 19 -25.96 -31.15 8.55
N VAL A 20 -26.58 -30.03 8.19
CA VAL A 20 -26.17 -29.32 6.98
C VAL A 20 -24.71 -28.99 7.26
N SER A 21 -23.79 -29.79 6.71
CA SER A 21 -22.43 -29.33 6.53
C SER A 21 -22.56 -28.20 5.52
N THR A 22 -22.78 -26.98 6.02
CA THR A 22 -22.46 -25.81 5.22
C THR A 22 -21.02 -26.00 4.86
N ALA A 23 -20.76 -26.16 3.55
CA ALA A 23 -19.43 -26.28 2.98
C ALA A 23 -18.50 -25.35 3.75
N SER A 24 -17.36 -25.88 4.20
CA SER A 24 -16.32 -25.04 4.79
C SER A 24 -16.11 -23.87 3.84
N ASP A 25 -16.56 -22.67 4.23
CA ASP A 25 -16.18 -21.45 3.54
C ASP A 25 -14.66 -21.50 3.62
N ALA A 26 -13.99 -21.76 2.49
CA ALA A 26 -12.55 -21.93 2.41
C ALA A 26 -11.94 -20.53 2.65
N SER A 27 -11.95 -20.10 3.91
CA SER A 27 -11.27 -18.90 4.35
C SER A 27 -9.78 -19.16 4.30
N LEU A 28 -9.03 -18.10 3.96
CA LEU A 28 -7.59 -18.13 3.96
C LEU A 28 -7.09 -18.54 5.35
N LYS A 29 -6.27 -19.60 5.45
CA LYS A 29 -5.59 -19.92 6.71
C LYS A 29 -4.25 -19.22 6.72
N ILE A 30 -4.04 -18.39 7.75
CA ILE A 30 -2.80 -17.63 7.91
C ILE A 30 -2.21 -17.96 9.27
N GLU A 31 -0.97 -18.47 9.26
CA GLU A 31 -0.18 -18.72 10.46
C GLU A 31 0.85 -17.62 10.64
N TRP A 32 0.70 -16.81 11.70
CA TRP A 32 1.55 -15.66 11.97
C TRP A 32 2.76 -16.03 12.83
N LYS A 33 3.91 -15.47 12.48
CA LYS A 33 5.14 -15.55 13.27
C LYS A 33 5.85 -14.19 13.29
N GLN A 34 6.20 -13.72 14.48
CA GLN A 34 7.07 -12.56 14.66
C GLN A 34 8.52 -12.94 14.37
N ILE A 35 9.23 -12.09 13.63
CA ILE A 35 10.59 -12.35 13.14
C ILE A 35 11.63 -11.40 13.73
N SER A 36 11.28 -10.13 13.88
CA SER A 36 12.20 -9.07 14.32
C SER A 36 11.44 -8.00 15.11
N SER A 37 12.16 -7.24 15.94
CA SER A 37 11.69 -6.11 16.74
C SER A 37 12.53 -4.87 16.45
N ASP A 38 12.07 -3.71 16.93
CA ASP A 38 12.76 -2.42 16.86
C ASP A 38 12.96 -1.88 15.43
N LEU A 39 12.03 -2.20 14.53
CA LEU A 39 12.00 -1.71 13.16
C LEU A 39 11.27 -0.37 13.07
N THR A 40 11.70 0.50 12.17
CA THR A 40 11.02 1.77 11.91
C THR A 40 10.84 1.98 10.40
N GLY A 41 9.58 1.99 9.93
CA GLY A 41 9.23 2.41 8.57
C GLY A 41 8.73 1.32 7.63
N ASN A 42 8.96 1.53 6.33
CA ASN A 42 8.46 0.67 5.25
C ASN A 42 9.36 -0.55 5.02
N PHE A 43 8.84 -1.51 4.25
CA PHE A 43 9.62 -2.64 3.75
C PHE A 43 9.22 -2.97 2.31
N THR A 44 10.03 -3.78 1.65
CA THR A 44 9.74 -4.31 0.31
C THR A 44 10.22 -5.75 0.19
N TRP A 45 9.48 -6.58 -0.55
CA TRP A 45 9.88 -7.96 -0.84
C TRP A 45 10.85 -7.98 -2.02
N SER A 46 11.82 -8.90 -1.99
CA SER A 46 12.55 -9.26 -3.21
C SER A 46 11.61 -9.96 -4.20
N PRO A 47 11.84 -9.81 -5.53
CA PRO A 47 10.95 -10.36 -6.55
C PRO A 47 10.84 -11.90 -6.50
N ASP A 48 11.87 -12.58 -6.00
CA ASP A 48 11.89 -14.04 -5.82
C ASP A 48 11.23 -14.51 -4.50
N SER A 49 10.72 -13.58 -3.68
CA SER A 49 10.12 -13.82 -2.36
C SER A 49 11.05 -14.44 -1.31
N GLN A 50 12.36 -14.48 -1.54
CA GLN A 50 13.32 -15.04 -0.58
C GLN A 50 13.74 -14.04 0.50
N TYR A 51 13.64 -12.75 0.19
CA TYR A 51 14.14 -11.67 1.03
C TYR A 51 13.10 -10.59 1.28
N ILE A 52 13.25 -9.92 2.42
CA ILE A 52 12.58 -8.66 2.74
C ILE A 52 13.66 -7.63 3.04
N ALA A 53 13.58 -6.49 2.35
CA ALA A 53 14.37 -5.31 2.65
C ALA A 53 13.53 -4.35 3.50
N PHE A 54 14.11 -3.84 4.58
CA PHE A 54 13.49 -2.84 5.43
C PHE A 54 14.54 -1.88 5.97
N THR A 55 14.09 -0.68 6.29
CA THR A 55 14.96 0.36 6.84
C THR A 55 14.81 0.46 8.34
N ASP A 56 15.86 0.93 8.98
CA ASP A 56 15.78 1.56 10.29
C ASP A 56 16.29 2.99 10.14
N ILE A 57 15.37 3.93 10.33
CA ILE A 57 15.62 5.34 10.05
C ILE A 57 16.41 6.03 11.16
N GLU A 58 16.28 5.56 12.40
CA GLU A 58 16.96 6.19 13.54
C GLU A 58 18.48 5.99 13.41
N ILE A 59 18.88 4.81 12.94
CA ILE A 59 20.28 4.43 12.78
C ILE A 59 20.75 4.38 11.32
N HIS A 60 19.93 4.88 10.38
CA HIS A 60 20.27 5.05 8.96
C HIS A 60 20.77 3.75 8.30
N ASN A 61 20.09 2.62 8.54
CA ASN A 61 20.47 1.33 7.98
C ASN A 61 19.40 0.74 7.07
N LEU A 62 19.85 0.01 6.06
CA LEU A 62 19.05 -0.91 5.26
C LEU A 62 19.43 -2.34 5.62
N TYR A 63 18.45 -3.15 5.97
CA TYR A 63 18.61 -4.55 6.29
C TYR A 63 17.96 -5.42 5.23
N ILE A 64 18.57 -6.56 4.93
CA ILE A 64 18.02 -7.61 4.08
C ILE A 64 17.92 -8.89 4.89
N LEU A 65 16.68 -9.27 5.18
CA LEU A 65 16.31 -10.47 5.92
C LEU A 65 16.00 -11.61 4.95
N ASN A 66 16.63 -12.77 5.16
CA ASN A 66 16.20 -13.99 4.52
C ASN A 66 14.97 -14.54 5.23
N VAL A 67 13.89 -14.71 4.48
CA VAL A 67 12.57 -15.06 4.99
C VAL A 67 12.52 -16.50 5.52
N GLN A 68 13.25 -17.40 4.88
CA GLN A 68 13.30 -18.81 5.26
C GLN A 68 14.14 -19.02 6.51
N THR A 69 15.35 -18.44 6.54
CA THR A 69 16.29 -18.63 7.66
C THR A 69 16.00 -17.70 8.83
N GLN A 70 15.26 -16.61 8.59
CA GLN A 70 14.91 -15.57 9.57
C GLN A 70 16.12 -14.82 10.11
N ILE A 71 17.16 -14.71 9.29
CA ILE A 71 18.41 -14.05 9.63
C ILE A 71 18.60 -12.85 8.72
N ILE A 72 19.04 -11.73 9.29
CA ILE A 72 19.54 -10.58 8.54
C ILE A 72 20.86 -11.01 7.88
N GLU A 73 20.83 -11.22 6.56
CA GLU A 73 22.00 -11.65 5.79
C GLU A 73 22.85 -10.46 5.34
N ARG A 74 22.24 -9.27 5.23
CA ARG A 74 22.92 -8.06 4.76
C ARG A 74 22.46 -6.84 5.56
N GLN A 75 23.40 -5.96 5.83
CA GLN A 75 23.20 -4.68 6.47
C GLN A 75 24.07 -3.65 5.75
N PHE A 76 23.45 -2.54 5.37
CA PHE A 76 24.11 -1.45 4.68
C PHE A 76 23.83 -0.14 5.41
N VAL A 77 24.87 0.67 5.56
CA VAL A 77 24.72 2.05 6.04
C VAL A 77 24.21 2.86 4.86
N LEU A 78 23.09 3.53 5.04
CA LEU A 78 22.49 4.38 4.03
C LEU A 78 23.29 5.67 3.86
N PRO A 79 23.25 6.31 2.67
CA PRO A 79 23.86 7.61 2.46
C PRO A 79 23.38 8.61 3.52
N ALA A 80 24.31 9.06 4.38
CA ALA A 80 24.05 10.11 5.35
C ALA A 80 24.21 11.47 4.67
N HIS A 81 23.21 12.34 4.78
CA HIS A 81 23.37 13.74 4.38
C HIS A 81 23.76 14.55 5.61
N SER A 82 24.93 15.18 5.57
CA SER A 82 25.32 16.19 6.55
C SER A 82 24.47 17.43 6.28
N ASP A 83 23.39 17.62 7.03
CA ASP A 83 22.97 18.92 7.55
C ASP A 83 21.67 18.76 8.34
N ASN A 84 21.73 19.18 9.61
CA ASN A 84 20.62 19.22 10.57
C ASN A 84 19.57 20.31 10.23
N ASP A 85 19.47 20.74 8.99
CA ASP A 85 18.67 21.90 8.55
C ASP A 85 17.36 21.51 7.83
N TYR A 86 17.08 20.20 7.69
CA TYR A 86 15.80 19.77 7.11
C TYR A 86 14.72 19.70 8.20
N PRO A 87 13.60 20.44 8.07
CA PRO A 87 12.59 20.53 9.13
C PRO A 87 11.73 19.26 9.30
N ASN A 88 12.01 18.16 8.60
CA ASN A 88 11.10 17.01 8.53
C ASN A 88 11.83 15.67 8.73
N ASP A 89 12.24 15.39 9.97
CA ASP A 89 12.71 14.07 10.45
C ASP A 89 11.65 12.95 10.37
N ASN A 90 10.61 13.12 9.54
CA ASN A 90 9.40 12.32 9.56
C ASN A 90 8.81 12.07 8.16
N LEU A 91 9.58 12.29 7.09
CA LEU A 91 9.13 11.92 5.74
C LEU A 91 9.10 10.39 5.62
N PRO A 92 8.03 9.81 5.06
CA PRO A 92 7.98 8.38 4.84
C PRO A 92 9.06 7.96 3.84
N ASN A 93 9.95 7.06 4.24
CA ASN A 93 10.93 6.48 3.34
C ASN A 93 10.26 5.39 2.50
N ALA A 94 10.16 5.61 1.21
CA ALA A 94 9.70 4.61 0.27
C ALA A 94 10.83 3.63 -0.07
N LEU A 95 10.48 2.36 -0.17
CA LEU A 95 11.37 1.29 -0.57
C LEU A 95 10.75 0.52 -1.73
N SER A 96 11.56 0.26 -2.75
CA SER A 96 11.16 -0.58 -3.88
C SER A 96 12.33 -1.44 -4.33
N TRP A 97 12.16 -2.76 -4.29
CA TRP A 97 13.10 -3.67 -4.95
C TRP A 97 12.90 -3.62 -6.47
N SER A 98 13.98 -3.68 -7.24
CA SER A 98 13.90 -3.84 -8.69
C SER A 98 13.32 -5.20 -9.06
N PRO A 99 12.60 -5.32 -10.20
CA PRO A 99 11.98 -6.59 -10.59
C PRO A 99 12.98 -7.71 -10.94
N ASP A 100 14.22 -7.36 -11.29
CA ASP A 100 15.32 -8.31 -11.50
C ASP A 100 16.05 -8.70 -10.20
N GLY A 101 15.72 -8.06 -9.07
CA GLY A 101 16.29 -8.36 -7.77
C GLY A 101 17.67 -7.74 -7.51
N LEU A 102 18.24 -7.01 -8.48
CA LEU A 102 19.62 -6.53 -8.41
C LEU A 102 19.77 -5.20 -7.66
N TYR A 103 18.71 -4.40 -7.57
CA TYR A 103 18.76 -3.05 -7.02
C TYR A 103 17.63 -2.78 -6.04
N ILE A 104 17.85 -1.85 -5.12
CA ILE A 104 16.84 -1.31 -4.21
C ILE A 104 16.81 0.20 -4.40
N ALA A 105 15.63 0.73 -4.71
CA ALA A 105 15.38 2.16 -4.69
C ALA A 105 14.87 2.57 -3.30
N ILE A 106 15.40 3.67 -2.78
CA ILE A 106 15.05 4.22 -1.47
C ILE A 106 14.95 5.75 -1.55
N THR A 107 13.95 6.34 -0.89
CA THR A 107 13.92 7.80 -0.68
C THR A 107 14.57 8.17 0.65
N ILE A 108 15.49 9.14 0.62
CA ILE A 108 16.18 9.68 1.79
C ILE A 108 16.29 11.18 1.61
N ASN A 109 15.76 11.96 2.55
CA ASN A 109 15.85 13.42 2.60
C ASN A 109 15.49 14.14 1.28
N GLY A 110 14.46 13.67 0.57
CA GLY A 110 14.03 14.31 -0.69
C GLY A 110 14.77 13.84 -1.95
N ILE A 111 15.69 12.87 -1.83
CA ILE A 111 16.43 12.25 -2.93
C ILE A 111 15.99 10.78 -3.06
N ALA A 112 15.85 10.30 -4.29
CA ALA A 112 15.75 8.87 -4.56
C ALA A 112 17.13 8.28 -4.89
N TYR A 113 17.58 7.32 -4.09
CA TYR A 113 18.80 6.57 -4.31
C TYR A 113 18.49 5.19 -4.90
N VAL A 114 19.39 4.69 -5.75
CA VAL A 114 19.42 3.31 -6.24
C VAL A 114 20.68 2.65 -5.74
N LEU A 115 20.51 1.61 -4.93
CA LEU A 115 21.58 0.84 -4.31
C LEU A 115 21.66 -0.55 -4.94
N ASP A 116 22.86 -1.07 -5.11
CA ASP A 116 23.07 -2.48 -5.44
C ASP A 116 22.63 -3.36 -4.26
N ALA A 117 21.71 -4.29 -4.49
CA ALA A 117 21.08 -5.08 -3.44
C ALA A 117 22.04 -6.09 -2.78
N GLN A 118 23.20 -6.36 -3.39
CA GLN A 118 24.20 -7.30 -2.88
C GLN A 118 25.27 -6.62 -2.02
N SER A 119 25.71 -5.43 -2.42
CA SER A 119 26.82 -4.70 -1.82
C SER A 119 26.40 -3.45 -1.04
N GLY A 120 25.18 -2.96 -1.26
CA GLY A 120 24.68 -1.70 -0.68
C GLY A 120 25.31 -0.46 -1.27
N GLN A 121 26.16 -0.59 -2.29
CA GLN A 121 26.81 0.55 -2.94
C GLN A 121 25.79 1.38 -3.70
N GLU A 122 25.90 2.70 -3.59
CA GLU A 122 25.13 3.61 -4.42
C GLU A 122 25.55 3.47 -5.88
N VAL A 123 24.58 3.17 -6.73
CA VAL A 123 24.75 3.07 -8.18
C VAL A 123 24.33 4.39 -8.84
N GLN A 124 23.24 4.98 -8.35
CA GLN A 124 22.67 6.20 -8.91
C GLN A 124 21.84 6.95 -7.85
N ASN A 125 21.71 8.26 -8.00
CA ASN A 125 20.72 9.06 -7.27
C ASN A 125 19.97 10.02 -8.20
N PHE A 126 18.78 10.40 -7.77
CA PHE A 126 17.84 11.26 -8.47
C PHE A 126 17.31 12.31 -7.51
N SER A 127 17.43 13.57 -7.86
CA SER A 127 16.90 14.70 -7.10
C SER A 127 16.12 15.65 -8.00
N GLU A 128 15.05 16.23 -7.46
CA GLU A 128 14.39 17.36 -8.06
C GLU A 128 15.21 18.62 -7.74
N LYS A 129 15.61 19.40 -8.75
CA LYS A 129 16.26 20.69 -8.53
C LYS A 129 15.18 21.76 -8.42
N ASN A 130 14.86 22.19 -7.21
CA ASN A 130 14.02 23.36 -7.02
C ASN A 130 14.82 24.63 -7.39
N GLU A 131 14.40 25.33 -8.45
CA GLU A 131 15.07 26.54 -8.96
C GLU A 131 15.09 27.68 -7.93
N SER A 132 14.11 27.71 -7.03
CA SER A 132 13.99 28.74 -5.99
C SER A 132 14.82 28.44 -4.74
N ASN A 133 15.11 27.16 -4.47
CA ASN A 133 16.04 26.74 -3.42
C ASN A 133 16.65 25.38 -3.80
N PRO A 134 17.92 25.34 -4.25
CA PRO A 134 18.59 24.09 -4.63
C PRO A 134 18.74 23.05 -3.51
N HIS A 135 18.57 23.47 -2.25
CA HIS A 135 18.53 22.60 -1.07
C HIS A 135 17.13 22.06 -0.78
N ASP A 136 16.10 22.48 -1.51
CA ASP A 136 14.72 22.05 -1.29
C ASP A 136 14.44 20.80 -2.14
N GLN A 137 14.97 19.68 -1.67
CA GLN A 137 14.75 18.35 -2.23
C GLN A 137 13.39 17.81 -1.79
N THR A 138 12.67 17.18 -2.71
CA THR A 138 11.21 17.07 -2.59
C THR A 138 10.64 15.68 -2.80
N ILE A 139 11.46 14.71 -3.20
CA ILE A 139 11.00 13.35 -3.50
C ILE A 139 10.62 12.63 -2.20
N VAL A 140 9.37 12.16 -2.14
CA VAL A 140 8.79 11.49 -0.97
C VAL A 140 8.43 10.02 -1.22
N ASP A 141 8.31 9.59 -2.47
CA ASP A 141 8.03 8.18 -2.81
C ASP A 141 8.79 7.77 -4.09
N VAL A 142 9.13 6.49 -4.21
CA VAL A 142 9.87 5.91 -5.34
C VAL A 142 9.38 4.49 -5.64
N ARG A 143 9.22 4.17 -6.92
CA ARG A 143 8.74 2.87 -7.41
C ARG A 143 9.48 2.44 -8.67
N TRP A 144 9.95 1.20 -8.68
CA TRP A 144 10.45 0.58 -9.91
C TRP A 144 9.29 0.23 -10.85
N GLY A 145 9.49 0.52 -12.13
CA GLY A 145 8.69 -0.08 -13.19
C GLY A 145 9.05 -1.55 -13.38
N GLN A 146 8.09 -2.37 -13.80
CA GLN A 146 8.28 -3.77 -14.15
C GLN A 146 9.09 -3.97 -15.45
N ASP A 147 9.44 -2.87 -16.15
CA ASP A 147 10.18 -2.87 -17.41
C ASP A 147 11.70 -2.88 -17.22
N LEU A 148 12.19 -2.90 -15.98
CA LEU A 148 13.61 -2.86 -15.56
C LEU A 148 14.35 -1.56 -15.91
N SER A 149 13.85 -0.77 -16.86
CA SER A 149 14.49 0.46 -17.32
C SER A 149 13.96 1.73 -16.67
N SER A 150 12.81 1.67 -16.00
CA SER A 150 12.14 2.88 -15.54
C SER A 150 12.01 2.94 -14.02
N LEU A 151 12.25 4.12 -13.47
CA LEU A 151 12.06 4.44 -12.05
C LEU A 151 11.14 5.66 -11.94
N ALA A 152 10.03 5.52 -11.22
CA ALA A 152 9.12 6.62 -10.96
C ALA A 152 9.39 7.17 -9.56
N SER A 153 9.38 8.49 -9.42
CA SER A 153 9.38 9.17 -8.14
C SER A 153 8.21 10.12 -8.03
N PHE A 154 7.79 10.41 -6.80
CA PHE A 154 6.78 11.40 -6.51
C PHE A 154 7.30 12.45 -5.55
N SER A 155 7.08 13.70 -5.91
CA SER A 155 7.49 14.89 -5.18
C SER A 155 6.32 15.44 -4.38
N TYR A 156 6.59 16.00 -3.18
CA TYR A 156 5.57 16.70 -2.41
C TYR A 156 5.06 17.98 -3.14
N LEU A 157 5.71 18.42 -4.22
CA LEU A 157 5.23 19.48 -5.12
C LEU A 157 4.20 18.97 -6.14
N GLY A 158 3.81 17.70 -6.09
CA GLY A 158 2.84 17.12 -7.01
C GLY A 158 3.41 16.83 -8.39
N LEU A 159 4.72 16.55 -8.46
CA LEU A 159 5.39 16.11 -9.67
C LEU A 159 5.66 14.60 -9.60
N ILE A 160 5.32 13.89 -10.67
CA ILE A 160 5.80 12.54 -10.93
C ILE A 160 6.96 12.64 -11.92
N HIS A 161 8.14 12.19 -11.52
CA HIS A 161 9.29 12.07 -12.42
C HIS A 161 9.46 10.62 -12.84
N ILE A 162 9.67 10.40 -14.13
CA ILE A 162 10.07 9.09 -14.68
C ILE A 162 11.51 9.20 -15.11
N PHE A 163 12.37 8.38 -14.53
CA PHE A 163 13.78 8.30 -14.83
C PHE A 163 14.11 7.03 -15.59
N ASP A 164 15.10 7.13 -16.46
CA ASP A 164 15.81 5.99 -17.01
C ASP A 164 16.81 5.49 -15.96
N SER A 165 16.60 4.27 -15.48
CA SER A 165 17.36 3.67 -14.38
C SER A 165 18.83 3.42 -14.72
N VAL A 166 19.15 3.28 -16.01
CA VAL A 166 20.50 2.95 -16.51
C VAL A 166 21.33 4.21 -16.74
N THR A 167 20.73 5.21 -17.37
CA THR A 167 21.42 6.44 -17.77
C THR A 167 21.28 7.56 -16.76
N GLY A 168 20.35 7.45 -15.82
CA GLY A 168 20.09 8.49 -14.82
C GLY A 168 19.25 9.65 -15.32
N LYS A 169 18.80 9.63 -16.58
CA LYS A 169 18.13 10.78 -17.19
C LYS A 169 16.67 10.83 -16.82
N THR A 170 16.17 12.03 -16.53
CA THR A 170 14.73 12.28 -16.48
C THR A 170 14.15 12.12 -17.88
N LEU A 171 13.34 11.08 -18.06
CA LEU A 171 12.58 10.83 -19.29
C LEU A 171 11.35 11.74 -19.35
N LYS A 172 10.69 11.94 -18.20
CA LYS A 172 9.47 12.72 -18.11
C LYS A 172 9.31 13.36 -16.73
N SER A 173 8.68 14.53 -16.71
CA SER A 173 8.11 15.14 -15.50
C SER A 173 6.65 15.44 -15.78
N ILE A 174 5.76 14.93 -14.94
CA ILE A 174 4.30 15.02 -15.06
C ILE A 174 3.80 15.80 -13.84
N SER A 175 3.13 16.92 -14.07
CA SER A 175 2.47 17.69 -13.02
C SER A 175 1.07 17.14 -12.82
N VAL A 176 0.81 16.62 -11.61
CA VAL A 176 -0.53 16.15 -11.20
C VAL A 176 -1.24 17.17 -10.29
N PHE A 177 -0.55 18.26 -9.92
CA PHE A 177 -1.13 19.42 -9.23
C PHE A 177 -0.69 20.73 -9.87
N SER A 178 -1.58 21.72 -9.93
CA SER A 178 -1.21 23.09 -10.28
C SER A 178 -0.46 23.73 -9.09
N PRO A 179 0.71 24.34 -9.31
CA PRO A 179 1.52 24.92 -8.25
C PRO A 179 0.88 26.22 -7.74
N SER A 180 -0.08 26.10 -6.83
CA SER A 180 -0.55 27.23 -6.04
C SER A 180 -0.05 27.05 -4.62
N SER A 181 0.93 27.88 -4.22
CA SER A 181 1.42 28.36 -2.89
C SER A 181 1.20 27.58 -1.58
N TYR A 182 0.33 26.59 -1.49
CA TYR A 182 0.19 25.68 -0.37
C TYR A 182 0.98 24.39 -0.65
N LYS A 183 1.89 24.05 0.27
CA LYS A 183 2.55 22.74 0.30
C LYS A 183 1.48 21.69 0.61
N PHE A 184 1.01 21.02 -0.44
CA PHE A 184 0.10 19.90 -0.30
C PHE A 184 0.90 18.66 0.11
N TYR A 185 0.35 17.86 1.02
CA TYR A 185 1.02 16.66 1.55
C TYR A 185 0.38 15.33 1.07
N PRO A 186 0.06 15.12 -0.23
CA PRO A 186 -0.21 13.78 -0.69
C PRO A 186 1.11 13.02 -0.74
N TYR A 187 1.25 11.98 0.09
CA TYR A 187 2.46 11.14 0.14
C TYR A 187 2.28 9.79 -0.57
N LYS A 188 1.33 9.69 -1.51
CA LYS A 188 0.94 8.42 -2.11
C LYS A 188 0.72 8.59 -3.61
N PHE A 189 1.42 7.78 -4.38
CA PHE A 189 1.12 7.48 -5.76
C PHE A 189 1.24 5.97 -5.97
N ASP A 190 0.70 5.45 -7.06
CA ASP A 190 0.97 4.08 -7.44
C ASP A 190 1.07 3.92 -8.96
N TRP A 191 2.05 3.12 -9.37
CA TRP A 191 2.27 2.75 -10.76
C TRP A 191 1.54 1.44 -11.04
N SER A 192 0.75 1.38 -12.12
CA SER A 192 0.15 0.14 -12.55
C SER A 192 1.23 -0.91 -12.85
N PRO A 193 1.03 -2.17 -12.42
CA PRO A 193 1.99 -3.26 -12.67
C PRO A 193 2.35 -3.51 -14.13
N ASP A 194 1.47 -3.16 -15.08
CA ASP A 194 1.74 -3.26 -16.52
C ASP A 194 2.59 -2.12 -17.10
N ASN A 195 3.05 -1.19 -16.25
CA ASN A 195 3.81 0.01 -16.57
C ASN A 195 3.11 1.06 -17.43
N THR A 196 1.79 0.96 -17.61
CA THR A 196 1.09 1.84 -18.56
C THR A 196 0.48 3.08 -17.91
N LEU A 197 0.15 3.03 -16.62
CA LEU A 197 -0.65 4.04 -15.93
C LEU A 197 -0.07 4.44 -14.57
N PHE A 198 -0.35 5.67 -14.16
CA PHE A 198 -0.10 6.18 -12.81
C PHE A 198 -1.42 6.59 -12.18
N ALA A 199 -1.59 6.28 -10.90
CA ALA A 199 -2.64 6.84 -10.08
C ALA A 199 -2.02 7.77 -9.03
N ALA A 200 -2.58 8.96 -8.92
CA ALA A 200 -2.15 9.94 -7.93
C ALA A 200 -3.33 10.84 -7.52
N PRO A 201 -3.25 11.46 -6.34
CA PRO A 201 -4.19 12.48 -5.93
C PRO A 201 -4.19 13.67 -6.92
N PHE A 202 -5.35 14.26 -7.12
CA PHE A 202 -5.64 15.34 -8.06
C PHE A 202 -6.66 16.29 -7.44
N SER A 203 -6.56 17.59 -7.73
CA SER A 203 -7.58 18.59 -7.40
C SER A 203 -8.11 19.27 -8.66
N THR A 204 -9.43 19.38 -8.77
CA THR A 204 -10.14 20.09 -9.85
C THR A 204 -10.46 21.55 -9.51
N ILE A 205 -10.20 22.01 -8.28
CA ILE A 205 -10.65 23.34 -7.84
C ILE A 205 -9.67 24.41 -8.34
N GLU A 206 -10.14 25.28 -9.23
CA GLU A 206 -9.48 26.56 -9.53
C GLU A 206 -9.70 27.54 -8.37
N GLN A 207 -8.61 28.18 -7.96
CA GLN A 207 -8.42 28.77 -6.62
C GLN A 207 -9.19 30.09 -6.35
N ASP A 208 -9.94 30.63 -7.31
CA ASP A 208 -10.48 32.00 -7.24
C ASP A 208 -11.56 32.24 -6.16
N THR A 209 -11.90 31.22 -5.36
CA THR A 209 -12.96 31.31 -4.33
C THR A 209 -12.50 31.10 -2.89
N VAL A 210 -11.18 30.97 -2.61
CA VAL A 210 -10.72 30.59 -1.26
C VAL A 210 -10.15 31.78 -0.49
N THR A 211 -10.83 32.16 0.60
CA THR A 211 -10.32 33.12 1.59
C THR A 211 -9.33 32.44 2.56
N PRO A 212 -8.22 33.11 2.98
CA PRO A 212 -7.14 32.48 3.75
C PRO A 212 -7.51 31.91 5.13
N ASP A 213 -8.67 32.24 5.67
CA ASP A 213 -9.02 31.99 7.08
C ASP A 213 -9.86 30.72 7.32
N GLU A 214 -10.24 29.97 6.29
CA GLU A 214 -11.08 28.78 6.41
C GLU A 214 -10.26 27.48 6.25
N TYR A 215 -9.71 26.98 7.37
CA TYR A 215 -8.80 25.82 7.45
C TYR A 215 -9.48 24.45 7.15
N ARG A 216 -10.75 24.46 6.77
CA ARG A 216 -11.58 23.30 6.42
C ARG A 216 -12.30 23.58 5.12
N ILE A 217 -11.60 23.40 4.02
CA ILE A 217 -12.25 23.25 2.73
C ILE A 217 -12.60 21.77 2.64
N ASP A 218 -13.89 21.45 2.54
CA ASP A 218 -14.41 20.12 2.21
C ASP A 218 -14.02 19.78 0.77
N ILE A 219 -12.72 19.57 0.51
CA ILE A 219 -12.21 19.21 -0.79
C ILE A 219 -12.44 17.72 -0.94
N THR A 220 -13.33 17.34 -1.86
CA THR A 220 -13.43 15.94 -2.30
C THR A 220 -12.12 15.56 -2.95
N THR A 221 -11.39 14.64 -2.32
CA THR A 221 -10.13 14.16 -2.88
C THR A 221 -10.41 13.31 -4.09
N THR A 222 -9.78 13.69 -5.19
CA THR A 222 -10.01 13.08 -6.47
C THR A 222 -8.75 12.32 -6.86
N ILE A 223 -8.86 11.06 -7.26
CA ILE A 223 -7.71 10.31 -7.80
C ILE A 223 -7.78 10.38 -9.32
N GLY A 224 -6.77 11.01 -9.91
CA GLY A 224 -6.58 11.03 -11.36
C GLY A 224 -5.80 9.79 -11.83
N ILE A 225 -5.92 9.49 -13.12
CA ILE A 225 -5.16 8.42 -13.76
C ILE A 225 -4.48 8.99 -15.01
N TRP A 226 -3.16 8.84 -15.09
CA TRP A 226 -2.35 9.34 -16.20
C TRP A 226 -1.69 8.19 -16.93
N ASP A 227 -1.49 8.35 -18.24
CA ASP A 227 -0.55 7.53 -18.98
C ASP A 227 0.91 7.97 -18.73
N LYS A 228 1.85 7.17 -19.22
CA LYS A 228 3.29 7.49 -19.14
C LYS A 228 3.71 8.77 -19.89
N ASP A 229 2.89 9.23 -20.81
CA ASP A 229 3.13 10.45 -21.57
C ASP A 229 2.63 11.70 -20.80
N GLY A 230 2.02 11.50 -19.63
CA GLY A 230 1.50 12.55 -18.76
C GLY A 230 0.11 13.01 -19.14
N ASN A 231 -0.58 12.31 -20.05
CA ASN A 231 -1.96 12.63 -20.38
C ASN A 231 -2.87 11.99 -19.35
N ARG A 232 -3.79 12.78 -18.81
CA ARG A 232 -4.87 12.25 -17.98
C ARG A 232 -5.82 11.43 -18.86
N VAL A 233 -5.99 10.15 -18.55
CA VAL A 233 -6.77 9.20 -19.37
C VAL A 233 -8.14 8.90 -18.82
N ASP A 234 -8.40 9.19 -17.54
CA ASP A 234 -9.70 8.94 -16.94
C ASP A 234 -10.76 9.94 -17.43
N ASN A 235 -11.90 9.42 -17.89
CA ASN A 235 -13.03 10.24 -18.32
C ASN A 235 -13.75 10.91 -17.14
N ASN A 236 -13.75 10.24 -15.99
CA ASN A 236 -14.21 10.73 -14.71
C ASN A 236 -13.22 10.21 -13.68
N ALA A 237 -12.72 11.07 -12.80
CA ALA A 237 -11.80 10.62 -11.77
C ALA A 237 -12.48 9.77 -10.72
N CYS A 238 -11.67 8.93 -10.06
CA CYS A 238 -12.13 8.17 -8.92
C CYS A 238 -12.25 9.13 -7.74
N GLN A 239 -13.46 9.64 -7.53
CA GLN A 239 -13.75 10.55 -6.42
C GLN A 239 -13.95 9.76 -5.13
N VAL A 240 -13.13 10.03 -4.13
CA VAL A 240 -13.31 9.51 -2.79
C VAL A 240 -13.61 10.69 -1.87
N VAL A 241 -14.70 10.58 -1.10
CA VAL A 241 -15.05 11.60 -0.12
C VAL A 241 -14.05 11.47 1.03
N GLY A 242 -13.43 12.58 1.41
CA GLY A 242 -12.42 12.64 2.47
C GLY A 242 -11.48 13.83 2.26
N ASP A 243 -10.93 14.38 3.35
CA ASP A 243 -9.92 15.45 3.31
C ASP A 243 -8.69 14.94 2.52
N PHE A 244 -8.16 15.77 1.63
CA PHE A 244 -7.00 15.44 0.77
C PHE A 244 -5.73 15.13 1.55
N ARG A 245 -5.70 15.48 2.84
CA ARG A 245 -4.64 15.08 3.77
C ARG A 245 -4.74 13.62 4.23
N GLU A 246 -5.78 12.90 3.83
CA GLU A 246 -6.17 11.62 4.44
C GLU A 246 -6.22 10.47 3.44
N ILE A 247 -5.52 10.53 2.30
CA ILE A 247 -5.22 9.30 1.55
C ILE A 247 -4.13 8.55 2.29
N LEU A 248 -4.55 7.48 2.95
CA LEU A 248 -3.68 6.66 3.77
C LEU A 248 -3.02 5.55 2.94
N GLY A 249 -3.67 5.15 1.83
CA GLY A 249 -3.06 4.24 0.88
C GLY A 249 -3.76 4.18 -0.47
N LEU A 250 -2.96 3.92 -1.50
CA LEU A 250 -3.37 3.89 -2.90
C LEU A 250 -2.62 2.74 -3.56
N LYS A 251 -3.35 1.71 -4.03
CA LYS A 251 -2.74 0.53 -4.65
C LYS A 251 -3.51 -0.04 -5.82
N TRP A 252 -2.85 -0.16 -6.96
CA TRP A 252 -3.29 -0.92 -8.11
C TRP A 252 -3.38 -2.40 -7.78
N SER A 253 -4.39 -3.06 -8.34
CA SER A 253 -4.44 -4.51 -8.38
C SER A 253 -3.33 -5.04 -9.28
N THR A 254 -2.86 -6.24 -8.98
CA THR A 254 -1.75 -6.88 -9.70
C THR A 254 -2.06 -7.14 -11.18
N ASP A 255 -3.35 -7.20 -11.54
CA ASP A 255 -3.81 -7.30 -12.93
C ASP A 255 -4.01 -5.94 -13.64
N SER A 256 -3.63 -4.82 -13.00
CA SER A 256 -3.72 -3.44 -13.50
C SER A 256 -5.12 -2.93 -13.85
N LYS A 257 -6.19 -3.58 -13.34
CA LYS A 257 -7.58 -3.21 -13.68
C LYS A 257 -8.33 -2.45 -12.61
N LYS A 258 -7.88 -2.53 -11.36
CA LYS A 258 -8.55 -1.95 -10.21
C LYS A 258 -7.58 -1.15 -9.38
N LEU A 259 -8.11 -0.17 -8.67
CA LEU A 259 -7.37 0.70 -7.78
C LEU A 259 -8.08 0.69 -6.42
N ALA A 260 -7.40 0.19 -5.39
CA ALA A 260 -7.87 0.27 -4.01
C ALA A 260 -7.38 1.57 -3.37
N ILE A 261 -8.27 2.23 -2.64
CA ILE A 261 -8.04 3.52 -2.03
C ILE A 261 -8.52 3.45 -0.58
N GLY A 262 -7.58 3.64 0.34
CA GLY A 262 -7.84 3.77 1.77
C GLY A 262 -7.81 5.23 2.18
N THR A 263 -8.84 5.67 2.89
CA THR A 263 -8.95 7.01 3.46
C THR A 263 -9.38 6.96 4.92
N SER A 264 -9.33 8.09 5.61
CA SER A 264 -9.99 8.32 6.92
C SER A 264 -11.46 7.93 6.92
N GLU A 265 -12.15 8.16 5.81
CA GLU A 265 -13.59 7.95 5.64
C GLU A 265 -13.97 6.54 5.15
N GLY A 266 -13.00 5.72 4.72
CA GLY A 266 -13.33 4.39 4.23
C GLY A 266 -12.32 3.70 3.32
N LEU A 267 -12.71 2.51 2.88
CA LEU A 267 -12.07 1.75 1.81
C LEU A 267 -12.96 1.77 0.57
N ALA A 268 -12.41 2.17 -0.57
CA ALA A 268 -13.07 2.10 -1.87
C ALA A 268 -12.22 1.36 -2.90
N VAL A 269 -12.88 0.74 -3.88
CA VAL A 269 -12.23 0.19 -5.08
C VAL A 269 -12.81 0.85 -6.32
N CYS A 270 -11.92 1.33 -7.17
CA CYS A 270 -12.24 1.90 -8.49
C CYS A 270 -11.78 0.95 -9.59
N SER A 271 -12.72 0.47 -10.40
CA SER A 271 -12.43 -0.41 -11.55
C SER A 271 -12.36 0.41 -12.83
N LEU A 272 -11.30 0.20 -13.62
CA LEU A 272 -11.17 0.82 -14.93
C LEU A 272 -11.81 -0.06 -16.00
N THR A 273 -12.74 0.53 -16.75
CA THR A 273 -13.27 -0.09 -17.96
C THR A 273 -12.31 0.14 -19.14
N LYS A 274 -12.52 -0.60 -20.24
CA LYS A 274 -11.72 -0.45 -21.48
C LYS A 274 -11.71 0.97 -22.06
N ASN A 275 -12.73 1.77 -21.74
CA ASN A 275 -12.84 3.16 -22.20
C ASN A 275 -12.38 4.16 -21.13
N PHE A 276 -11.58 3.73 -20.14
CA PHE A 276 -11.13 4.53 -19.01
C PHE A 276 -12.27 5.19 -18.19
N ALA A 277 -13.49 4.65 -18.29
CA ALA A 277 -14.56 5.01 -17.36
C ALA A 277 -14.33 4.28 -16.04
N ILE A 278 -14.50 4.99 -14.92
CA ILE A 278 -14.27 4.47 -13.58
C ILE A 278 -15.60 4.05 -12.95
N GLN A 279 -15.63 2.84 -12.39
CA GLN A 279 -16.71 2.34 -11.54
C GLN A 279 -16.22 2.24 -10.10
N LYS A 280 -16.79 3.07 -9.22
CA LYS A 280 -16.46 3.09 -7.78
C LYS A 280 -17.38 2.15 -7.01
N GLN A 281 -16.79 1.41 -6.08
CA GLN A 281 -17.49 0.63 -5.06
C GLN A 281 -16.93 0.96 -3.67
N SER A 282 -17.78 1.41 -2.76
CA SER A 282 -17.42 1.56 -1.33
C SER A 282 -17.46 0.18 -0.66
N ILE A 283 -16.41 -0.16 0.07
CA ILE A 283 -16.23 -1.47 0.73
C ILE A 283 -16.45 -1.36 2.25
N SER A 284 -15.99 -0.27 2.86
CA SER A 284 -16.10 -0.01 4.29
C SER A 284 -16.06 1.49 4.55
N ASP A 285 -16.74 1.93 5.60
CA ASP A 285 -16.77 3.34 6.04
C ASP A 285 -15.83 3.61 7.25
N ASN A 286 -14.98 2.64 7.58
CA ASN A 286 -13.96 2.80 8.62
C ASN A 286 -12.65 3.29 8.01
N THR A 287 -11.87 4.05 8.79
CA THR A 287 -10.54 4.53 8.40
C THR A 287 -9.63 3.39 7.95
N ALA A 288 -9.34 3.34 6.65
CA ALA A 288 -8.58 2.28 6.00
C ALA A 288 -7.20 2.80 5.59
N HIS A 289 -6.13 2.14 6.03
CA HIS A 289 -4.77 2.63 5.82
C HIS A 289 -4.09 2.06 4.58
N SER A 290 -3.57 0.84 4.67
CA SER A 290 -2.65 0.28 3.67
C SER A 290 -3.31 -0.84 2.87
N PRO A 291 -4.21 -0.54 1.91
CA PRO A 291 -4.82 -1.57 1.09
C PRO A 291 -3.76 -2.23 0.20
N VAL A 292 -3.76 -3.55 0.14
CA VAL A 292 -2.90 -4.34 -0.77
C VAL A 292 -3.65 -5.51 -1.38
N TRP A 293 -3.35 -5.78 -2.64
CA TRP A 293 -3.91 -6.89 -3.39
C TRP A 293 -3.02 -8.13 -3.30
N SER A 294 -3.64 -9.31 -3.26
CA SER A 294 -2.93 -10.56 -3.52
C SER A 294 -2.42 -10.62 -4.96
N VAL A 295 -1.46 -11.50 -5.20
CA VAL A 295 -0.78 -11.69 -6.50
C VAL A 295 -1.76 -11.98 -7.64
N ASP A 296 -2.86 -12.67 -7.35
CA ASP A 296 -3.94 -13.02 -8.29
C ASP A 296 -5.09 -11.98 -8.34
N ALA A 297 -4.94 -10.84 -7.65
CA ALA A 297 -5.97 -9.80 -7.48
C ALA A 297 -7.31 -10.29 -6.90
N HIS A 298 -7.31 -11.46 -6.25
CA HIS A 298 -8.50 -12.08 -5.69
C HIS A 298 -8.81 -11.61 -4.26
N TRP A 299 -7.78 -11.33 -3.47
CA TRP A 299 -7.90 -10.86 -2.10
C TRP A 299 -7.44 -9.42 -1.97
N LEU A 300 -8.19 -8.64 -1.20
CA LEU A 300 -7.82 -7.29 -0.78
C LEU A 300 -7.66 -7.29 0.73
N ILE A 301 -6.48 -6.90 1.22
CA ILE A 301 -6.20 -6.77 2.64
C ILE A 301 -6.00 -5.29 2.96
N THR A 302 -6.56 -4.82 4.08
CA THR A 302 -6.26 -3.49 4.60
C THR A 302 -6.30 -3.49 6.11
N SER A 303 -5.52 -2.59 6.71
CA SER A 303 -5.57 -2.27 8.13
C SER A 303 -6.58 -1.17 8.43
N TYR A 304 -7.15 -1.23 9.63
CA TYR A 304 -8.09 -0.26 10.17
C TYR A 304 -7.68 0.11 11.59
N GLY A 305 -7.78 1.40 11.91
CA GLY A 305 -7.52 1.93 13.25
C GLY A 305 -6.04 1.97 13.64
N THR A 306 -5.66 3.03 14.34
CA THR A 306 -4.31 3.23 14.92
C THR A 306 -4.30 3.09 16.44
N ASP A 307 -5.48 2.94 17.06
CA ASP A 307 -5.64 2.73 18.50
C ASP A 307 -5.38 1.25 18.83
N PRO A 308 -4.43 0.93 19.73
CA PRO A 308 -4.17 -0.43 20.21
C PRO A 308 -5.40 -1.22 20.66
N LEU A 309 -6.45 -0.53 21.11
CA LEU A 309 -7.69 -1.14 21.59
C LEU A 309 -8.72 -1.35 20.48
N ASN A 310 -8.57 -0.69 19.33
CA ASN A 310 -9.58 -0.61 18.27
C ASN A 310 -8.93 -0.66 16.88
N CYS A 311 -8.13 -1.68 16.65
CA CYS A 311 -7.39 -1.89 15.41
C CYS A 311 -7.63 -3.30 14.87
N GLN A 312 -7.52 -3.45 13.55
CA GLN A 312 -7.68 -4.74 12.91
C GLN A 312 -7.08 -4.74 11.50
N VAL A 313 -6.81 -5.93 10.99
CA VAL A 313 -6.56 -6.18 9.57
C VAL A 313 -7.70 -7.01 9.01
N ASN A 314 -8.37 -6.50 7.97
CA ASN A 314 -9.46 -7.21 7.32
C ASN A 314 -9.03 -7.72 5.95
N ILE A 315 -9.59 -8.87 5.58
CA ILE A 315 -9.37 -9.56 4.32
C ILE A 315 -10.71 -9.67 3.60
N TYR A 316 -10.77 -9.16 2.38
CA TYR A 316 -11.96 -9.11 1.54
C TYR A 316 -11.80 -9.98 0.30
N ASP A 317 -12.85 -10.73 -0.05
CA ASP A 317 -12.89 -11.58 -1.25
C ASP A 317 -13.44 -10.78 -2.44
N ALA A 318 -12.57 -10.41 -3.38
CA ALA A 318 -12.93 -9.60 -4.54
C ALA A 318 -13.87 -10.34 -5.52
N SER A 319 -13.91 -11.67 -5.50
CA SER A 319 -14.84 -12.46 -6.32
C SER A 319 -16.26 -12.47 -5.74
N LYS A 320 -16.36 -12.37 -4.41
CA LYS A 320 -17.64 -12.29 -3.68
C LYS A 320 -18.03 -10.85 -3.38
N ASN A 321 -17.76 -9.94 -4.33
CA ASN A 321 -18.11 -8.53 -4.23
C ASN A 321 -17.52 -7.84 -2.99
N TYR A 322 -16.26 -8.18 -2.66
CA TYR A 322 -15.54 -7.70 -1.47
C TYR A 322 -16.25 -8.01 -0.16
N LYS A 323 -16.92 -9.16 -0.07
CA LYS A 323 -17.43 -9.65 1.21
C LYS A 323 -16.25 -9.88 2.16
N LEU A 324 -16.39 -9.40 3.40
CA LEU A 324 -15.43 -9.65 4.46
C LEU A 324 -15.30 -11.16 4.68
N SER A 325 -14.08 -11.68 4.50
CA SER A 325 -13.75 -13.09 4.68
C SER A 325 -13.17 -13.35 6.07
N GLN A 326 -12.27 -12.48 6.53
CA GLN A 326 -11.60 -12.62 7.82
C GLN A 326 -11.21 -11.26 8.40
N THR A 327 -11.21 -11.19 9.73
CA THR A 327 -10.69 -10.08 10.52
C THR A 327 -9.61 -10.60 11.47
N ILE A 328 -8.51 -9.87 11.59
CA ILE A 328 -7.37 -10.16 12.46
C ILE A 328 -7.26 -8.99 13.45
N GLN A 329 -7.54 -9.22 14.74
CA GLN A 329 -7.61 -8.17 15.77
C GLN A 329 -6.54 -8.30 16.87
N ASP A 330 -6.00 -9.51 17.11
CA ASP A 330 -5.23 -9.77 18.34
C ASP A 330 -3.71 -9.72 18.17
N VAL A 331 -3.21 -9.99 16.96
CA VAL A 331 -1.76 -10.20 16.71
C VAL A 331 -1.13 -9.00 16.01
N ILE A 332 -1.93 -8.24 15.26
CA ILE A 332 -1.45 -7.22 14.32
C ILE A 332 -2.36 -6.00 14.40
N CYS A 333 -1.83 -4.84 14.78
CA CYS A 333 -2.58 -3.65 15.16
C CYS A 333 -1.77 -2.37 14.99
N LYS A 334 -2.27 -1.29 14.35
CA LYS A 334 -1.43 -0.13 13.97
C LYS A 334 -0.34 -0.53 12.97
N VAL A 335 -0.80 -0.89 11.77
CA VAL A 335 0.06 -1.39 10.70
C VAL A 335 0.75 -0.24 10.00
N ASP A 336 2.08 -0.23 10.04
CA ASP A 336 2.91 0.77 9.37
C ASP A 336 3.08 0.40 7.89
N SER A 337 3.31 -0.89 7.61
CA SER A 337 3.46 -1.41 6.25
C SER A 337 2.91 -2.84 6.15
N LEU A 338 2.37 -3.16 4.99
CA LEU A 338 1.69 -4.43 4.68
C LEU A 338 1.98 -4.80 3.23
N ALA A 339 2.36 -6.06 2.96
CA ALA A 339 2.55 -6.53 1.59
C ALA A 339 2.45 -8.05 1.46
N TRP A 340 1.92 -8.49 0.32
CA TRP A 340 1.99 -9.87 -0.12
C TRP A 340 3.38 -10.19 -0.68
N SER A 341 3.89 -11.38 -0.37
CA SER A 341 5.03 -11.94 -1.08
C SER A 341 4.70 -12.13 -2.57
N PRO A 342 5.66 -11.88 -3.49
CA PRO A 342 5.43 -12.05 -4.94
C PRO A 342 4.99 -13.45 -5.37
N ASN A 343 5.32 -14.49 -4.61
CA ASN A 343 4.86 -15.86 -4.86
C ASN A 343 3.45 -16.16 -4.30
N GLY A 344 2.84 -15.22 -3.58
CA GLY A 344 1.49 -15.30 -3.03
C GLY A 344 1.31 -16.22 -1.81
N LYS A 345 2.40 -16.78 -1.27
CA LYS A 345 2.35 -17.77 -0.17
C LYS A 345 2.44 -17.14 1.22
N GLN A 346 2.84 -15.88 1.31
CA GLN A 346 3.08 -15.18 2.57
C GLN A 346 2.59 -13.74 2.51
N ILE A 347 2.27 -13.20 3.69
CA ILE A 347 1.99 -11.79 3.95
C ILE A 347 3.01 -11.31 4.98
N ALA A 348 3.65 -10.17 4.74
CA ALA A 348 4.46 -9.50 5.74
C ALA A 348 3.73 -8.26 6.27
N VAL A 349 3.91 -8.00 7.56
CA VAL A 349 3.37 -6.82 8.24
C VAL A 349 4.41 -6.23 9.16
N ILE A 350 4.61 -4.92 9.09
CA ILE A 350 5.33 -4.18 10.13
C ILE A 350 4.32 -3.46 11.02
N ASN A 351 4.52 -3.63 12.33
CA ASN A 351 3.54 -3.27 13.34
C ASN A 351 4.20 -2.92 14.67
N ASP A 352 4.10 -1.67 15.12
CA ASP A 352 4.75 -1.19 16.36
C ASP A 352 6.24 -1.63 16.42
N GLY A 353 6.92 -1.50 15.28
CA GLY A 353 8.32 -1.89 15.09
C GLY A 353 8.62 -3.39 15.06
N HIS A 354 7.61 -4.23 14.91
CA HIS A 354 7.77 -5.67 14.77
C HIS A 354 7.44 -6.14 13.36
N LEU A 355 8.30 -6.98 12.78
CA LEU A 355 8.00 -7.67 11.53
C LEU A 355 7.31 -9.01 11.81
N TRP A 356 6.12 -9.18 11.26
CA TRP A 356 5.32 -10.40 11.29
C TRP A 356 5.23 -11.00 9.89
N ILE A 357 5.39 -12.32 9.78
CA ILE A 357 5.18 -13.07 8.55
C ILE A 357 4.03 -14.06 8.77
N GLY A 358 2.98 -13.92 7.98
CA GLY A 358 1.82 -14.79 7.90
C GLY A 358 1.99 -15.77 6.75
N THR A 359 2.06 -17.07 7.03
CA THR A 359 2.13 -18.11 5.99
C THR A 359 0.73 -18.55 5.61
N ILE A 360 0.45 -18.51 4.32
CA ILE A 360 -0.86 -18.85 3.76
C ILE A 360 -0.89 -20.32 3.41
N THR A 361 -1.86 -21.01 3.99
CA THR A 361 -2.24 -22.36 3.57
C THR A 361 -3.56 -22.27 2.82
N ILE A 362 -3.51 -22.61 1.53
CA ILE A 362 -4.73 -22.83 0.74
C ILE A 362 -5.24 -24.24 1.13
N PRO A 363 -6.51 -24.38 1.56
CA PRO A 363 -7.07 -25.66 1.97
C PRO A 363 -7.13 -26.70 0.85
#